data_AF-A0A4W2CSL2-F1
#
_entry.id   AF-A0A4W2CSL2-F1
#
_cell.length_a   1.000
_cell.length_b   1.000
_cell.length_c   1.000
_cell.angle_alpha   90.00
_cell.angle_beta   90.00
_cell.angle_gamma   90.00
#
_symmetry.space_group_name_H-M   'P 1'
#
loop_
_entity.id
_entity.type
_entity.pdbx_description
1 polymer ?
#
loop_
_entity_poly.entity_id
_entity_poly.type
_entity_poly.pdbx_seq_one_letter_code
_entity_poly.pdbx_strand_id
1 'polypeptide(L)'
;MSHWTELRENKTKQNKTTTTTTTTTTTKKSNVCACPLKHPHWPPPTGRWLSPRLSRVSWFPGELCYRDTTPALLFPPSIAFSGAMASGLTRLLLRGPRCLLATAGLTLIPPVRGVKKGFRAAFRFQKELERWRLLRCPPPPVRRSEKPNWDYHAEIQAFGPRLQETFSLDLLKTAFVNSCYIKSEEAKRQKLGIEKEAVLLNLKDNQELSEQGTSFSQTCLTQFFEDAFPDLPTEGVKSLVDYLTGEEVVCHVARNLAVEQLTLSADFPVPPAVLRQTFFAVIGALLHSNGPERTSLFIRDFLITQMTGKELFEIWKIVNPMGLLVQELKKRNISVPESRLTRQSGSTTALPVYFVGLYCDKKLIAEGPGETVLVAEEEAARVALRKLYGFTENRQPWDYSRPKEPMRAEKTIAAS
;
A
#
# COMPACT_ATOMS: atom_id res chain seq x y z
N MET A 1 -27.75 13.07 -46.83
CA MET A 1 -28.07 14.50 -46.66
C MET A 1 -27.16 15.05 -45.57
N SER A 2 -25.86 15.19 -45.83
CA SER A 2 -25.18 16.34 -46.46
C SER A 2 -25.14 17.59 -45.55
N HIS A 3 -24.03 17.75 -44.83
CA HIS A 3 -23.29 19.01 -44.80
C HIS A 3 -21.84 18.72 -44.35
N TRP A 4 -20.98 18.62 -45.34
CA TRP A 4 -19.51 18.68 -45.30
C TRP A 4 -19.15 19.58 -46.49
N THR A 5 -18.37 20.63 -46.22
CA THR A 5 -17.56 21.50 -47.11
C THR A 5 -17.58 22.94 -46.53
N GLU A 6 -16.56 23.80 -46.57
CA GLU A 6 -15.13 23.77 -46.86
C GLU A 6 -14.64 25.24 -46.76
N LEU A 7 -13.32 25.44 -46.81
CA LEU A 7 -12.58 26.61 -47.33
C LEU A 7 -11.96 27.67 -46.39
N ARG A 8 -10.61 27.59 -46.41
CA ARG A 8 -9.58 28.63 -46.66
C ARG A 8 -9.27 29.65 -45.55
N GLU A 9 -8.06 29.65 -44.98
CA GLU A 9 -6.74 29.96 -45.56
C GLU A 9 -6.52 31.48 -45.70
N ASN A 10 -5.70 32.05 -44.81
CA ASN A 10 -4.99 33.30 -45.06
C ASN A 10 -3.65 33.32 -44.33
N LYS A 11 -2.58 33.34 -45.13
CA LYS A 11 -1.18 33.60 -44.77
C LYS A 11 -0.79 34.98 -45.29
N THR A 12 -0.19 35.81 -44.45
CA THR A 12 0.74 36.93 -44.80
C THR A 12 1.60 37.18 -43.54
N LYS A 13 2.93 36.93 -43.46
CA LYS A 13 4.08 37.68 -44.03
C LYS A 13 3.91 39.20 -43.82
N GLN A 14 4.77 40.02 -43.21
CA GLN A 14 6.24 40.16 -43.08
C GLN A 14 6.48 41.09 -41.85
N ASN A 15 7.62 41.06 -41.14
CA ASN A 15 8.76 41.94 -41.45
C ASN A 15 10.04 41.52 -40.72
N LYS A 16 11.14 41.53 -41.49
CA LYS A 16 12.54 41.53 -41.06
C LYS A 16 12.98 42.97 -40.82
N THR A 17 13.80 43.22 -39.81
CA THR A 17 14.88 44.21 -39.89
C THR A 17 16.07 43.74 -39.05
N THR A 18 17.16 43.54 -39.78
CA THR A 18 18.55 43.36 -39.38
C THR A 18 19.15 44.64 -38.81
N THR A 19 20.00 44.53 -37.79
CA THR A 19 21.17 45.41 -37.66
C THR A 19 22.35 44.67 -37.02
N THR A 20 23.43 44.69 -37.77
CA THR A 20 24.77 44.18 -37.54
C THR A 20 25.56 45.19 -36.70
N THR A 21 26.39 44.72 -35.77
CA THR A 21 27.63 45.43 -35.38
C THR A 21 28.69 44.44 -34.92
N THR A 22 29.72 44.32 -35.75
CA THR A 22 31.13 43.99 -35.47
C THR A 22 31.63 44.62 -34.17
N THR A 23 32.42 43.94 -33.32
CA THR A 23 33.90 43.83 -33.27
C THR A 23 34.18 43.20 -31.88
N THR A 24 35.19 42.41 -31.54
CA THR A 24 36.62 42.39 -31.90
C THR A 24 37.23 41.15 -31.25
N THR A 25 38.16 40.54 -31.97
CA THR A 25 39.13 39.54 -31.53
C THR A 25 40.08 40.07 -30.45
N THR A 26 40.34 39.28 -29.40
CA THR A 26 41.66 39.25 -28.74
C THR A 26 41.94 37.86 -28.18
N THR A 27 42.78 37.13 -28.89
CA THR A 27 43.56 36.00 -28.41
C THR A 27 44.59 36.48 -27.37
N LYS A 28 44.66 35.82 -26.21
CA LYS A 28 45.88 35.81 -25.38
C LYS A 28 46.12 34.40 -24.85
N LYS A 29 47.21 33.80 -25.35
CA LYS A 29 47.89 32.63 -24.80
C LYS A 29 48.65 33.01 -23.52
N SER A 30 49.00 31.97 -22.77
CA SER A 30 49.98 31.89 -21.66
C SER A 30 49.40 32.25 -20.28
N ASN A 31 49.66 31.55 -19.18
CA ASN A 31 50.78 30.69 -18.80
C ASN A 31 50.32 29.52 -17.91
N VAL A 32 51.03 28.40 -18.09
CA VAL A 32 51.16 27.31 -17.12
C VAL A 32 52.00 27.81 -15.94
N CYS A 33 51.50 27.68 -14.71
CA CYS A 33 52.31 27.67 -13.50
C CYS A 33 51.84 26.54 -12.60
N ALA A 34 52.79 25.67 -12.28
CA ALA A 34 52.62 24.50 -11.44
C ALA A 34 52.89 24.82 -9.96
N CYS A 35 52.22 24.04 -9.10
CA CYS A 35 52.55 23.67 -7.72
C CYS A 35 52.31 24.70 -6.58
N PRO A 36 52.15 24.26 -5.31
CA PRO A 36 52.05 22.89 -4.78
C PRO A 36 50.84 22.60 -3.87
N LEU A 37 50.57 21.30 -3.72
CA LEU A 37 49.76 20.69 -2.66
C LEU A 37 50.19 21.17 -1.26
N LYS A 38 49.21 21.50 -0.41
CA LYS A 38 49.34 21.42 1.05
C LYS A 38 48.05 20.83 1.64
N HIS A 39 48.14 19.57 2.08
CA HIS A 39 47.20 18.97 3.01
C HIS A 39 47.47 19.51 4.43
N PRO A 40 46.43 19.87 5.22
CA PRO A 40 46.59 20.02 6.65
C PRO A 40 46.39 18.68 7.36
N HIS A 41 47.45 18.23 8.03
CA HIS A 41 47.44 17.15 9.04
C HIS A 41 46.56 17.55 10.23
N TRP A 42 45.65 16.66 10.64
CA TRP A 42 44.99 16.70 11.94
C TRP A 42 45.69 15.74 12.93
N PRO A 43 45.89 16.14 14.20
CA PRO A 43 46.50 15.26 15.22
C PRO A 43 45.48 14.24 15.77
N PRO A 44 45.94 13.07 16.26
CA PRO A 44 45.06 12.03 16.79
C PRO A 44 44.58 12.37 18.22
N PRO A 45 43.34 12.01 18.60
CA PRO A 45 42.88 12.16 19.97
C PRO A 45 43.37 10.99 20.84
N THR A 46 44.16 11.29 21.86
CA THR A 46 44.39 10.40 23.00
C THR A 46 43.19 10.45 23.94
N GLY A 47 42.46 9.34 24.06
CA GLY A 47 41.36 9.20 25.00
C GLY A 47 41.19 7.76 25.45
N ARG A 48 41.59 7.46 26.70
CA ARG A 48 41.35 6.19 27.39
C ARG A 48 39.84 5.97 27.53
N TRP A 49 39.35 4.83 27.04
CA TRP A 49 38.04 4.31 27.40
C TRP A 49 38.20 3.23 28.48
N LEU A 50 37.62 3.52 29.65
CA LEU A 50 37.38 2.56 30.72
C LEU A 50 36.22 1.64 30.30
N SER A 51 36.46 0.34 30.28
CA SER A 51 35.44 -0.68 30.12
C SER A 51 34.56 -0.80 31.37
N PRO A 52 33.25 -1.06 31.20
CA PRO A 52 32.54 -1.94 32.11
C PRO A 52 31.92 -3.14 31.39
N ARG A 53 31.91 -4.26 32.13
CA ARG A 53 31.41 -5.59 31.79
C ARG A 53 30.01 -5.58 31.16
N LEU A 54 29.88 -6.25 30.02
CA LEU A 54 28.60 -6.73 29.49
C LEU A 54 28.35 -8.17 29.98
N SER A 55 27.23 -8.35 30.66
CA SER A 55 26.61 -9.64 30.96
C SER A 55 25.90 -10.19 29.72
N ARG A 56 26.01 -11.52 29.54
CA ARG A 56 25.38 -12.35 28.51
C ARG A 56 23.87 -12.13 28.39
N VAL A 57 23.39 -11.88 27.17
CA VAL A 57 22.08 -12.36 26.70
C VAL A 57 22.23 -12.83 25.26
N SER A 58 21.82 -14.07 25.01
CA SER A 58 21.85 -14.82 23.76
C SER A 58 20.86 -14.31 22.71
N TRP A 59 21.29 -14.15 21.46
CA TRP A 59 20.41 -14.00 20.29
C TRP A 59 20.84 -14.98 19.18
N PHE A 60 19.85 -15.73 18.68
CA PHE A 60 19.93 -16.60 17.49
C PHE A 60 19.74 -15.77 16.21
N PRO A 61 20.34 -16.16 15.06
CA PRO A 61 20.23 -15.43 13.81
C PRO A 61 19.00 -15.88 13.00
N GLY A 62 18.30 -14.91 12.39
CA GLY A 62 17.23 -15.14 11.40
C GLY A 62 17.44 -14.19 10.22
N GLU A 63 17.66 -14.78 9.05
CA GLU A 63 18.01 -14.14 7.78
C GLU A 63 16.87 -13.28 7.19
N LEU A 64 17.26 -12.12 6.64
CA LEU A 64 16.44 -11.32 5.74
C LEU A 64 16.37 -11.98 4.35
N CYS A 65 15.18 -12.01 3.74
CA CYS A 65 15.03 -12.21 2.31
C CYS A 65 14.04 -11.21 1.71
N TYR A 66 14.62 -10.31 0.91
CA TYR A 66 14.00 -9.41 -0.06
C TYR A 66 13.43 -10.24 -1.22
N ARG A 67 12.22 -9.98 -1.70
CA ARG A 67 11.77 -10.48 -3.02
C ARG A 67 10.90 -9.47 -3.75
N ASP A 68 11.49 -8.99 -4.84
CA ASP A 68 10.90 -8.23 -5.92
C ASP A 68 9.98 -9.08 -6.82
N THR A 69 9.26 -8.30 -7.61
CA THR A 69 8.15 -8.46 -8.54
C THR A 69 8.31 -9.38 -9.76
N THR A 70 7.14 -9.91 -10.20
CA THR A 70 6.71 -10.33 -11.56
C THR A 70 7.34 -11.56 -12.25
N PRO A 71 6.53 -12.47 -12.84
CA PRO A 71 6.97 -13.36 -13.90
C PRO A 71 6.27 -13.07 -15.24
N ALA A 72 7.07 -12.93 -16.29
CA ALA A 72 6.67 -12.95 -17.69
C ALA A 72 6.66 -14.40 -18.24
N LEU A 73 5.73 -14.65 -19.16
CA LEU A 73 5.53 -15.87 -19.94
C LEU A 73 6.73 -16.21 -20.82
N LEU A 74 7.09 -17.50 -20.94
CA LEU A 74 7.74 -18.12 -22.12
C LEU A 74 7.69 -19.67 -22.04
N PHE A 75 7.43 -20.29 -23.19
CA PHE A 75 7.20 -21.73 -23.44
C PHE A 75 8.46 -22.64 -23.27
N PRO A 76 8.31 -23.97 -23.09
CA PRO A 76 9.43 -24.91 -22.97
C PRO A 76 9.80 -25.57 -24.32
N PRO A 77 11.08 -26.00 -24.49
CA PRO A 77 11.42 -27.06 -25.43
C PRO A 77 11.99 -28.33 -24.79
N SER A 78 11.83 -29.40 -25.56
CA SER A 78 12.16 -30.82 -25.41
C SER A 78 13.60 -31.14 -24.98
N ILE A 79 13.80 -32.24 -24.25
CA ILE A 79 15.14 -32.78 -23.92
C ILE A 79 15.27 -34.24 -24.39
N ALA A 80 16.36 -34.48 -25.13
CA ALA A 80 16.80 -35.73 -25.70
C ALA A 80 17.94 -36.38 -24.89
N PHE A 81 18.15 -37.67 -25.18
CA PHE A 81 19.09 -38.65 -24.62
C PHE A 81 20.60 -38.33 -24.76
N SER A 82 21.39 -38.76 -23.77
CA SER A 82 22.81 -39.21 -23.84
C SER A 82 23.19 -39.75 -22.45
N GLY A 83 23.88 -40.87 -22.19
CA GLY A 83 24.82 -41.66 -22.97
C GLY A 83 26.22 -41.57 -22.36
N ALA A 84 26.61 -42.44 -21.41
CA ALA A 84 28.01 -42.56 -20.96
C ALA A 84 28.38 -43.99 -20.52
N MET A 85 29.49 -44.48 -21.10
CA MET A 85 30.00 -45.85 -21.11
C MET A 85 30.83 -46.24 -19.88
N ALA A 86 30.99 -47.57 -19.75
CA ALA A 86 31.78 -48.32 -18.79
C ALA A 86 33.25 -48.54 -19.19
N SER A 87 34.08 -48.94 -18.22
CA SER A 87 35.13 -50.01 -18.29
C SER A 87 35.93 -49.99 -16.98
N GLY A 88 36.46 -51.07 -16.40
CA GLY A 88 36.49 -52.49 -16.69
C GLY A 88 37.43 -53.17 -15.68
N LEU A 89 37.26 -54.47 -15.41
CA LEU A 89 38.35 -55.45 -15.31
C LEU A 89 37.82 -56.86 -14.99
N THR A 90 38.12 -57.73 -15.92
CA THR A 90 37.94 -59.17 -16.01
C THR A 90 38.72 -59.99 -14.98
N ARG A 91 38.17 -61.13 -14.55
CA ARG A 91 38.92 -62.40 -14.54
C ARG A 91 38.03 -63.55 -15.03
N LEU A 92 38.59 -64.21 -16.05
CA LEU A 92 38.10 -65.36 -16.79
C LEU A 92 38.63 -66.66 -16.17
N LEU A 93 38.24 -67.77 -16.81
CA LEU A 93 38.72 -69.17 -16.71
C LEU A 93 37.86 -70.04 -15.79
N LEU A 94 37.36 -71.21 -16.17
CA LEU A 94 37.44 -72.07 -17.36
C LEU A 94 36.35 -73.13 -17.09
N ARG A 95 35.51 -73.63 -18.00
CA ARG A 95 35.76 -74.66 -19.03
C ARG A 95 34.34 -75.26 -19.24
N GLY A 96 33.69 -75.14 -20.38
CA GLY A 96 33.96 -75.93 -21.58
C GLY A 96 32.75 -76.84 -21.86
N PRO A 97 32.38 -77.08 -23.12
CA PRO A 97 30.98 -77.18 -23.55
C PRO A 97 30.58 -78.59 -23.95
N ARG A 98 29.28 -78.92 -23.89
CA ARG A 98 28.62 -79.79 -24.86
C ARG A 98 27.16 -79.34 -25.04
N CYS A 99 26.88 -78.78 -26.21
CA CYS A 99 25.53 -78.64 -26.72
C CYS A 99 24.93 -80.03 -26.91
N LEU A 100 23.69 -80.25 -26.47
CA LEU A 100 22.64 -80.92 -27.25
C LEU A 100 21.28 -80.43 -26.76
N LEU A 101 20.38 -80.29 -27.74
CA LEU A 101 19.10 -79.59 -27.76
C LEU A 101 17.98 -80.22 -26.91
N ALA A 102 16.90 -79.42 -26.78
CA ALA A 102 15.54 -79.70 -26.30
C ALA A 102 15.32 -79.35 -24.81
N THR A 103 14.29 -78.59 -24.39
CA THR A 103 13.04 -78.13 -25.00
C THR A 103 12.67 -76.74 -24.45
N ALA A 104 11.83 -76.02 -25.19
CA ALA A 104 11.21 -74.76 -24.78
C ALA A 104 10.46 -74.91 -23.44
N GLY A 105 11.09 -74.44 -22.36
CA GLY A 105 10.39 -74.04 -21.14
C GLY A 105 9.97 -72.60 -21.29
N LEU A 106 8.66 -72.37 -21.41
CA LEU A 106 8.01 -71.05 -21.41
C LEU A 106 8.71 -70.11 -20.43
N THR A 107 9.35 -69.07 -20.95
CA THR A 107 9.79 -67.91 -20.16
C THR A 107 8.53 -67.30 -19.55
N LEU A 108 8.36 -67.53 -18.25
CA LEU A 108 7.32 -66.94 -17.43
C LEU A 108 7.26 -65.44 -17.73
N ILE A 109 6.15 -65.02 -18.34
CA ILE A 109 5.71 -63.63 -18.47
C ILE A 109 5.92 -62.97 -17.11
N PRO A 110 6.56 -61.78 -17.02
CA PRO A 110 6.66 -61.07 -15.74
C PRO A 110 5.25 -60.95 -15.17
N PRO A 111 5.00 -61.31 -13.90
CA PRO A 111 3.65 -61.35 -13.37
C PRO A 111 3.01 -60.00 -13.63
N VAL A 112 1.90 -60.02 -14.38
CA VAL A 112 1.07 -58.83 -14.62
C VAL A 112 0.83 -58.22 -13.25
N ARG A 113 1.42 -57.05 -13.00
CA ARG A 113 1.42 -56.41 -11.70
C ARG A 113 -0.05 -56.08 -11.39
N GLY A 114 -0.71 -56.98 -10.66
CA GLY A 114 -2.15 -56.91 -10.42
C GLY A 114 -2.55 -55.56 -9.81
N VAL A 115 -3.80 -55.15 -10.03
CA VAL A 115 -4.33 -53.89 -9.47
C VAL A 115 -4.14 -53.90 -7.95
N LYS A 116 -3.43 -52.89 -7.44
CA LYS A 116 -3.18 -52.73 -6.00
C LYS A 116 -4.52 -52.47 -5.29
N LYS A 117 -4.91 -53.34 -4.36
CA LYS A 117 -6.21 -53.29 -3.64
C LYS A 117 -6.28 -52.23 -2.51
N GLY A 118 -5.47 -51.17 -2.57
CA GLY A 118 -5.31 -50.20 -1.47
C GLY A 118 -6.21 -48.97 -1.59
N PHE A 119 -7.34 -48.95 -0.89
CA PHE A 119 -8.29 -47.81 -0.91
C PHE A 119 -7.68 -46.49 -0.44
N ARG A 120 -6.87 -46.50 0.63
CA ARG A 120 -6.28 -45.27 1.20
C ARG A 120 -5.40 -44.52 0.20
N ALA A 121 -4.62 -45.25 -0.59
CA ALA A 121 -3.77 -44.65 -1.62
C ALA A 121 -4.60 -44.05 -2.76
N ALA A 122 -5.65 -44.76 -3.19
CA ALA A 122 -6.58 -44.27 -4.21
C ALA A 122 -7.34 -43.02 -3.74
N PHE A 123 -7.84 -43.00 -2.50
CA PHE A 123 -8.53 -41.86 -1.91
C PHE A 123 -7.60 -40.64 -1.77
N ARG A 124 -6.35 -40.84 -1.31
CA ARG A 124 -5.35 -39.77 -1.27
C ARG A 124 -5.08 -39.21 -2.66
N PHE A 125 -4.91 -40.09 -3.65
CA PHE A 125 -4.70 -39.67 -5.04
C PHE A 125 -5.89 -38.86 -5.58
N GLN A 126 -7.13 -39.27 -5.26
CA GLN A 126 -8.33 -38.51 -5.63
C GLN A 126 -8.33 -37.10 -5.03
N LYS A 127 -7.89 -36.94 -3.78
CA LYS A 127 -7.75 -35.61 -3.14
C LYS A 127 -6.69 -34.74 -3.80
N GLU A 128 -5.60 -35.30 -4.28
CA GLU A 128 -4.63 -34.55 -5.08
C GLU A 128 -5.20 -34.14 -6.44
N LEU A 129 -5.96 -35.02 -7.10
CA LEU A 129 -6.66 -34.68 -8.34
C LEU A 129 -7.68 -33.54 -8.12
N GLU A 130 -8.43 -33.54 -7.01
CA GLU A 130 -9.33 -32.45 -6.64
C GLU A 130 -8.57 -31.13 -6.46
N ARG A 131 -7.42 -31.14 -5.76
CA ARG A 131 -6.57 -29.94 -5.60
C ARG A 131 -6.03 -29.45 -6.94
N TRP A 132 -5.56 -30.34 -7.80
CA TRP A 132 -5.09 -29.97 -9.13
C TRP A 132 -6.20 -29.40 -10.00
N ARG A 133 -7.43 -29.93 -9.90
CA ARG A 133 -8.60 -29.35 -10.59
C ARG A 133 -8.91 -27.94 -10.10
N LEU A 134 -8.87 -27.70 -8.79
CA LEU A 134 -9.07 -26.36 -8.21
C LEU A 134 -8.00 -25.37 -8.64
N LEU A 135 -6.73 -25.79 -8.72
CA LEU A 135 -5.64 -24.93 -9.20
C LEU A 135 -5.74 -24.63 -10.70
N ARG A 136 -6.19 -25.59 -11.49
CA ARG A 136 -6.37 -25.42 -12.94
C ARG A 136 -7.57 -24.52 -13.27
N CYS A 137 -8.68 -24.72 -12.57
CA CYS A 137 -9.92 -23.99 -12.80
C CYS A 137 -10.49 -23.53 -11.44
N PRO A 138 -9.99 -22.41 -10.88
CA PRO A 138 -10.52 -21.89 -9.64
C PRO A 138 -11.98 -21.44 -9.84
N PRO A 139 -12.93 -21.87 -8.99
CA PRO A 139 -14.30 -21.39 -9.06
C PRO A 139 -14.38 -19.89 -8.71
N PRO A 140 -15.42 -19.17 -9.18
CA PRO A 140 -15.63 -17.79 -8.75
C PRO A 140 -15.78 -17.73 -7.23
N PRO A 141 -15.37 -16.62 -6.60
CA PRO A 141 -15.50 -16.46 -5.16
C PRO A 141 -16.99 -16.45 -4.81
N VAL A 142 -17.36 -17.24 -3.80
CA VAL A 142 -18.72 -17.29 -3.25
C VAL A 142 -18.77 -16.62 -1.88
N ARG A 143 -19.92 -16.07 -1.52
CA ARG A 143 -20.11 -15.34 -0.26
C ARG A 143 -19.81 -16.23 0.92
N ARG A 144 -19.26 -15.66 1.99
CA ARG A 144 -18.99 -16.43 3.21
C ARG A 144 -20.27 -16.98 3.84
N SER A 145 -21.37 -16.24 3.73
CA SER A 145 -22.70 -16.62 4.24
C SER A 145 -23.34 -17.81 3.52
N GLU A 146 -22.95 -18.07 2.27
CA GLU A 146 -23.46 -19.23 1.49
C GLU A 146 -22.68 -20.51 1.79
N LYS A 147 -21.49 -20.41 2.38
CA LYS A 147 -20.69 -21.56 2.80
C LYS A 147 -21.30 -22.20 4.06
N PRO A 148 -21.10 -23.51 4.27
CA PRO A 148 -21.53 -24.15 5.51
C PRO A 148 -20.85 -23.53 6.74
N ASN A 149 -21.40 -23.82 7.93
CA ASN A 149 -20.91 -23.31 9.21
C ASN A 149 -20.93 -21.78 9.27
N TRP A 150 -22.11 -21.18 9.09
CA TRP A 150 -22.31 -19.74 9.20
C TRP A 150 -23.57 -19.45 10.02
N ASP A 151 -23.43 -18.60 11.03
CA ASP A 151 -24.54 -18.07 11.83
C ASP A 151 -24.41 -16.55 11.90
N TYR A 152 -25.35 -15.85 11.27
CA TYR A 152 -25.31 -14.40 11.16
C TYR A 152 -25.39 -13.70 12.52
N HIS A 153 -26.18 -14.23 13.47
CA HIS A 153 -26.35 -13.58 14.76
C HIS A 153 -25.09 -13.71 15.62
N ALA A 154 -24.52 -14.91 15.67
CA ALA A 154 -23.27 -15.17 16.40
C ALA A 154 -22.09 -14.37 15.83
N GLU A 155 -22.00 -14.26 14.50
CA GLU A 155 -20.92 -13.52 13.84
C GLU A 155 -21.00 -12.00 14.10
N ILE A 156 -22.21 -11.43 14.11
CA ILE A 156 -22.42 -10.02 14.52
C ILE A 156 -22.07 -9.83 16.00
N GLN A 157 -22.50 -10.75 16.87
CA GLN A 157 -22.20 -10.65 18.29
C GLN A 157 -20.69 -10.78 18.55
N ALA A 158 -19.97 -11.57 17.76
CA ALA A 158 -18.52 -11.72 17.85
C ALA A 158 -17.75 -10.50 17.32
N PHE A 159 -18.35 -9.72 16.40
CA PHE A 159 -17.70 -8.55 15.80
C PHE A 159 -17.37 -7.47 16.83
N GLY A 160 -18.29 -7.14 17.73
CA GLY A 160 -18.09 -6.09 18.75
C GLY A 160 -16.96 -6.39 19.74
N PRO A 161 -17.03 -7.51 20.48
CA PRO A 161 -15.99 -7.91 21.43
C PRO A 161 -14.60 -8.09 20.79
N ARG A 162 -14.53 -8.50 19.51
CA ARG A 162 -13.25 -8.55 18.76
C ARG A 162 -12.58 -7.18 18.69
N LEU A 163 -13.36 -6.12 18.52
CA LEU A 163 -12.90 -4.73 18.48
C LEU A 163 -12.79 -4.10 19.88
N GLN A 164 -13.16 -4.83 20.93
CA GLN A 164 -13.30 -4.31 22.30
C GLN A 164 -14.31 -3.17 22.40
N GLU A 165 -15.36 -3.21 21.57
CA GLU A 165 -16.43 -2.22 21.52
C GLU A 165 -17.79 -2.84 21.83
N THR A 166 -18.65 -2.09 22.52
CA THR A 166 -20.04 -2.47 22.79
C THR A 166 -20.96 -1.88 21.74
N PHE A 167 -21.54 -2.73 20.87
CA PHE A 167 -22.49 -2.27 19.86
C PHE A 167 -23.93 -2.57 20.28
N SER A 168 -24.87 -1.70 19.92
CA SER A 168 -26.28 -2.09 19.87
C SER A 168 -26.51 -3.02 18.67
N LEU A 169 -27.00 -4.22 18.94
CA LEU A 169 -27.10 -5.28 17.93
C LEU A 169 -28.04 -4.91 16.78
N ASP A 170 -29.10 -4.16 17.07
CA ASP A 170 -30.09 -3.76 16.08
C ASP A 170 -29.53 -2.70 15.13
N LEU A 171 -28.83 -1.69 15.65
CA LEU A 171 -28.15 -0.70 14.81
C LEU A 171 -27.05 -1.35 13.97
N LEU A 172 -26.29 -2.26 14.56
CA LEU A 172 -25.23 -2.98 13.85
C LEU A 172 -25.79 -3.85 12.72
N LYS A 173 -26.91 -4.56 12.95
CA LYS A 173 -27.63 -5.28 11.89
C LYS A 173 -28.09 -4.33 10.78
N THR A 174 -28.67 -3.17 11.12
CA THR A 174 -29.08 -2.20 10.10
C THR A 174 -27.90 -1.62 9.32
N ALA A 175 -26.74 -1.40 9.95
CA ALA A 175 -25.55 -0.86 9.30
C ALA A 175 -25.02 -1.76 8.17
N PHE A 176 -25.16 -3.08 8.31
CA PHE A 176 -24.75 -4.07 7.31
C PHE A 176 -25.74 -4.26 6.16
N VAL A 177 -26.95 -3.70 6.25
CA VAL A 177 -27.99 -3.81 5.22
C VAL A 177 -27.84 -2.67 4.20
N ASN A 178 -27.59 -3.02 2.94
CA ASN A 178 -27.50 -2.06 1.85
C ASN A 178 -28.80 -1.99 1.04
N SER A 179 -29.06 -0.82 0.46
CA SER A 179 -30.20 -0.61 -0.44
C SER A 179 -30.20 -1.52 -1.67
N CYS A 180 -29.02 -1.86 -2.20
CA CYS A 180 -28.90 -2.81 -3.31
C CYS A 180 -29.40 -4.22 -2.92
N TYR A 181 -29.14 -4.65 -1.69
CA TYR A 181 -29.59 -5.92 -1.17
C TYR A 181 -31.12 -5.96 -1.03
N ILE A 182 -31.71 -4.93 -0.43
CA ILE A 182 -33.18 -4.81 -0.29
C ILE A 182 -33.86 -4.90 -1.65
N LYS A 183 -33.40 -4.13 -2.64
CA LYS A 183 -33.94 -4.19 -4.02
C LYS A 183 -33.83 -5.58 -4.64
N SER A 184 -32.71 -6.27 -4.41
CA SER A 184 -32.51 -7.63 -4.95
C SER A 184 -33.43 -8.67 -4.27
N GLU A 185 -33.69 -8.53 -2.97
CA GLU A 185 -34.58 -9.41 -2.22
C GLU A 185 -36.04 -9.17 -2.61
N GLU A 186 -36.46 -7.93 -2.78
CA GLU A 186 -37.78 -7.59 -3.31
C GLU A 186 -38.00 -8.16 -4.72
N ALA A 187 -36.99 -8.07 -5.59
CA ALA A 187 -37.06 -8.65 -6.93
C ALA A 187 -37.16 -10.19 -6.89
N LYS A 188 -36.47 -10.86 -5.96
CA LYS A 188 -36.62 -12.32 -5.75
C LYS A 188 -38.02 -12.69 -5.28
N ARG A 189 -38.58 -11.95 -4.32
CA ARG A 189 -39.95 -12.17 -3.81
C ARG A 189 -41.00 -12.02 -4.91
N GLN A 190 -40.86 -10.97 -5.73
CA GLN A 190 -41.74 -10.74 -6.89
C GLN A 190 -41.66 -11.89 -7.90
N LYS A 191 -40.45 -12.39 -8.21
CA LYS A 191 -40.26 -13.54 -9.11
C LYS A 191 -40.90 -14.84 -8.59
N LEU A 192 -40.96 -15.00 -7.27
CA LEU A 192 -41.57 -16.17 -6.61
C LEU A 192 -43.09 -15.99 -6.40
N GLY A 193 -43.68 -14.85 -6.76
CA GLY A 193 -45.11 -14.60 -6.60
C GLY A 193 -45.57 -14.37 -5.15
N ILE A 194 -44.65 -14.01 -4.24
CA ILE A 194 -44.99 -13.67 -2.86
C ILE A 194 -45.50 -12.23 -2.82
N GLU A 195 -46.74 -12.04 -2.34
CA GLU A 195 -47.37 -10.72 -2.25
C GLU A 195 -46.59 -9.80 -1.30
N LYS A 196 -46.35 -8.55 -1.76
CA LYS A 196 -45.60 -7.53 -1.00
C LYS A 196 -46.27 -7.15 0.32
N GLU A 197 -47.57 -7.33 0.40
CA GLU A 197 -48.44 -6.84 1.47
C GLU A 197 -48.54 -7.84 2.64
N ALA A 198 -48.31 -9.14 2.40
CA ALA A 198 -48.42 -10.17 3.44
C ALA A 198 -47.23 -10.17 4.43
N VAL A 199 -46.03 -9.79 3.99
CA VAL A 199 -44.81 -9.69 4.83
C VAL A 199 -43.93 -8.55 4.34
N LEU A 200 -44.20 -7.32 4.79
CA LEU A 200 -43.32 -6.17 4.54
C LEU A 200 -41.91 -6.46 5.07
N LEU A 201 -40.90 -6.16 4.25
CA LEU A 201 -39.50 -6.15 4.69
C LEU A 201 -39.32 -4.96 5.63
N ASN A 202 -39.40 -5.19 6.94
CA ASN A 202 -39.05 -4.19 7.96
C ASN A 202 -37.53 -4.01 8.07
N LEU A 203 -36.82 -3.95 6.93
CA LEU A 203 -35.39 -3.68 6.87
C LEU A 203 -35.18 -2.20 6.56
N LYS A 204 -34.34 -1.55 7.36
CA LYS A 204 -33.95 -0.16 7.14
C LYS A 204 -32.66 -0.12 6.33
N ASP A 205 -32.57 0.87 5.45
CA ASP A 205 -31.36 1.19 4.71
C ASP A 205 -30.29 1.82 5.62
N ASN A 206 -29.03 1.55 5.34
CA ASN A 206 -27.88 2.09 6.07
C ASN A 206 -27.45 3.52 5.67
N GLN A 207 -28.23 4.21 4.84
CA GLN A 207 -27.87 5.53 4.29
C GLN A 207 -27.67 6.58 5.39
N GLU A 208 -28.65 6.77 6.28
CA GLU A 208 -28.59 7.75 7.36
C GLU A 208 -27.38 7.53 8.28
N LEU A 209 -27.12 6.27 8.66
CA LEU A 209 -25.97 5.91 9.49
C LEU A 209 -24.65 6.15 8.76
N SER A 210 -24.60 5.88 7.46
CA SER A 210 -23.40 6.09 6.65
C SER A 210 -23.06 7.57 6.49
N GLU A 211 -24.06 8.44 6.32
CA GLU A 211 -23.88 9.89 6.23
C GLU A 211 -23.34 10.44 7.54
N GLN A 212 -23.95 10.05 8.66
CA GLN A 212 -23.52 10.47 10.00
C GLN A 212 -22.09 10.00 10.33
N GLY A 213 -21.77 8.74 10.01
CA GLY A 213 -20.41 8.21 10.19
C GLY A 213 -19.38 8.90 9.29
N THR A 214 -19.77 9.25 8.06
CA THR A 214 -18.90 10.00 7.14
C THR A 214 -18.66 11.43 7.65
N SER A 215 -19.70 12.16 8.03
CA SER A 215 -19.56 13.53 8.53
C SER A 215 -18.76 13.57 9.84
N PHE A 216 -19.01 12.62 10.74
CA PHE A 216 -18.28 12.53 12.01
C PHE A 216 -16.81 12.19 11.78
N SER A 217 -16.51 11.20 10.93
CA SER A 217 -15.12 10.82 10.64
C SER A 217 -14.33 11.94 9.97
N GLN A 218 -14.92 12.67 9.02
CA GLN A 218 -14.27 13.84 8.40
C GLN A 218 -13.98 14.93 9.44
N THR A 219 -14.96 15.26 10.27
CA THR A 219 -14.81 16.29 11.33
C THR A 219 -13.73 15.87 12.34
N CYS A 220 -13.78 14.62 12.79
CA CYS A 220 -12.85 14.08 13.78
C CYS A 220 -11.41 14.00 13.24
N LEU A 221 -11.22 13.54 12.00
CA LEU A 221 -9.90 13.52 11.36
C LEU A 221 -9.35 14.92 11.13
N THR A 222 -10.21 15.87 10.71
CA THR A 222 -9.81 17.27 10.53
C THR A 222 -9.29 17.86 11.85
N GLN A 223 -10.03 17.67 12.95
CA GLN A 223 -9.59 18.10 14.29
C GLN A 223 -8.26 17.46 14.70
N PHE A 224 -8.10 16.16 14.50
CA PHE A 224 -6.83 15.48 14.80
C PHE A 224 -5.65 16.07 14.03
N PHE A 225 -5.82 16.41 12.75
CA PHE A 225 -4.75 17.01 11.95
C PHE A 225 -4.48 18.47 12.29
N GLU A 226 -5.51 19.25 12.60
CA GLU A 226 -5.35 20.64 13.05
C GLU A 226 -4.58 20.70 14.39
N ASP A 227 -4.90 19.80 15.33
CA ASP A 227 -4.21 19.71 16.62
C ASP A 227 -2.77 19.21 16.48
N ALA A 228 -2.53 18.22 15.61
CA ALA A 228 -1.21 17.61 15.45
C ALA A 228 -0.26 18.41 14.53
N PHE A 229 -0.81 19.08 13.52
CA PHE A 229 -0.06 19.80 12.49
C PHE A 229 -0.66 21.20 12.25
N PRO A 230 -0.50 22.14 13.19
CA PRO A 230 -1.11 23.48 13.09
C PRO A 230 -0.56 24.31 11.92
N ASP A 231 0.64 23.99 11.45
CA ASP A 231 1.30 24.68 10.33
C ASP A 231 0.81 24.19 8.95
N LEU A 232 0.02 23.09 8.90
CA LEU A 232 -0.44 22.50 7.65
C LEU A 232 -1.63 23.32 7.08
N PRO A 233 -1.63 23.70 5.78
CA PRO A 233 -2.73 24.44 5.20
C PRO A 233 -3.99 23.58 5.11
N THR A 234 -5.15 24.24 5.05
CA THR A 234 -6.46 23.58 4.96
C THR A 234 -6.59 22.68 3.72
N GLU A 235 -5.93 23.01 2.61
CA GLU A 235 -5.85 22.15 1.42
C GLU A 235 -5.11 20.83 1.71
N GLY A 236 -4.01 20.90 2.47
CA GLY A 236 -3.25 19.74 2.90
C GLY A 236 -4.06 18.86 3.84
N VAL A 237 -4.70 19.45 4.86
CA VAL A 237 -5.58 18.71 5.79
C VAL A 237 -6.70 17.99 5.04
N LYS A 238 -7.41 18.70 4.14
CA LYS A 238 -8.48 18.10 3.32
C LYS A 238 -7.97 16.93 2.49
N SER A 239 -6.82 17.06 1.84
CA SER A 239 -6.24 15.97 1.05
C SER A 239 -5.90 14.72 1.87
N LEU A 240 -5.45 14.90 3.12
CA LEU A 240 -5.19 13.79 4.04
C LEU A 240 -6.49 13.12 4.49
N VAL A 241 -7.52 13.91 4.81
CA VAL A 241 -8.85 13.42 5.20
C VAL A 241 -9.49 12.66 4.03
N ASP A 242 -9.45 13.22 2.82
CA ASP A 242 -10.00 12.59 1.60
C ASP A 242 -9.29 11.28 1.28
N TYR A 243 -7.97 11.22 1.52
CA TYR A 243 -7.21 9.98 1.34
C TYR A 243 -7.60 8.91 2.36
N LEU A 244 -7.66 9.26 3.65
CA LEU A 244 -8.05 8.33 4.72
C LEU A 244 -9.49 7.84 4.59
N THR A 245 -10.38 8.71 4.12
CA THR A 245 -11.79 8.39 3.85
C THR A 245 -12.02 7.84 2.44
N GLY A 246 -10.94 7.70 1.65
CA GLY A 246 -10.95 7.20 0.28
C GLY A 246 -11.29 5.72 0.19
N GLU A 247 -11.75 5.30 -0.99
CA GLU A 247 -12.23 3.93 -1.21
C GLU A 247 -11.16 2.88 -0.95
N GLU A 248 -9.91 3.11 -1.36
CA GLU A 248 -8.83 2.14 -1.23
C GLU A 248 -8.50 1.81 0.24
N VAL A 249 -8.27 2.85 1.06
CA VAL A 249 -7.91 2.72 2.47
C VAL A 249 -9.07 2.10 3.25
N VAL A 250 -10.29 2.62 3.06
CA VAL A 250 -11.46 2.14 3.79
C VAL A 250 -11.79 0.70 3.42
N CYS A 251 -11.74 0.33 2.13
CA CYS A 251 -11.98 -1.05 1.72
C CYS A 251 -10.91 -1.99 2.26
N HIS A 252 -9.64 -1.56 2.33
CA HIS A 252 -8.56 -2.35 2.92
C HIS A 252 -8.83 -2.65 4.40
N VAL A 253 -9.16 -1.62 5.18
CA VAL A 253 -9.51 -1.77 6.61
C VAL A 253 -10.74 -2.66 6.77
N ALA A 254 -11.80 -2.42 5.99
CA ALA A 254 -13.04 -3.19 6.05
C ALA A 254 -12.81 -4.69 5.77
N ARG A 255 -11.98 -5.03 4.78
CA ARG A 255 -11.61 -6.42 4.47
C ARG A 255 -10.85 -7.09 5.62
N ASN A 256 -9.88 -6.40 6.20
CA ASN A 256 -9.07 -6.92 7.31
C ASN A 256 -9.90 -7.08 8.60
N LEU A 257 -10.92 -6.26 8.79
CA LEU A 257 -11.87 -6.36 9.91
C LEU A 257 -13.01 -7.37 9.65
N ALA A 258 -13.00 -8.06 8.50
CA ALA A 258 -14.05 -8.99 8.07
C ALA A 258 -15.45 -8.34 7.90
N VAL A 259 -15.50 -7.03 7.66
CA VAL A 259 -16.75 -6.29 7.37
C VAL A 259 -17.39 -6.84 6.09
N GLU A 260 -16.60 -7.10 5.03
CA GLU A 260 -17.08 -7.66 3.75
C GLU A 260 -17.83 -9.00 3.90
N GLN A 261 -17.52 -9.79 4.93
CA GLN A 261 -18.21 -11.07 5.16
C GLN A 261 -19.61 -10.88 5.76
N LEU A 262 -19.82 -9.78 6.50
CA LEU A 262 -21.06 -9.44 7.18
C LEU A 262 -21.97 -8.54 6.34
N THR A 263 -21.41 -7.84 5.33
CA THR A 263 -22.17 -6.95 4.46
C THR A 263 -23.20 -7.70 3.63
N LEU A 264 -24.46 -7.27 3.74
CA LEU A 264 -25.55 -7.75 2.90
C LEU A 264 -25.63 -6.86 1.66
N SER A 265 -25.07 -7.34 0.54
CA SER A 265 -25.06 -6.67 -0.78
C SER A 265 -25.72 -7.53 -1.86
N ALA A 266 -26.06 -6.95 -3.01
CA ALA A 266 -26.63 -7.69 -4.14
C ALA A 266 -25.58 -8.49 -4.95
N ASP A 267 -24.37 -7.95 -5.07
CA ASP A 267 -23.28 -8.52 -5.85
C ASP A 267 -22.13 -8.98 -4.95
N PHE A 268 -21.40 -10.01 -5.39
CA PHE A 268 -20.19 -10.52 -4.74
C PHE A 268 -19.10 -10.79 -5.80
N PRO A 269 -17.88 -10.24 -5.68
CA PRO A 269 -17.34 -9.45 -4.56
C PRO A 269 -18.05 -8.11 -4.36
N VAL A 270 -17.98 -7.58 -3.14
CA VAL A 270 -18.69 -6.33 -2.81
C VAL A 270 -18.00 -5.15 -3.49
N PRO A 271 -18.73 -4.30 -4.24
CA PRO A 271 -18.14 -3.14 -4.89
C PRO A 271 -17.61 -2.15 -3.84
N PRO A 272 -16.50 -1.43 -4.13
CA PRO A 272 -15.80 -0.62 -3.14
C PRO A 272 -16.66 0.51 -2.57
N ALA A 273 -17.49 1.16 -3.40
CA ALA A 273 -18.42 2.18 -2.96
C ALA A 273 -19.41 1.68 -1.89
N VAL A 274 -19.95 0.47 -2.07
CA VAL A 274 -20.88 -0.15 -1.11
C VAL A 274 -20.13 -0.58 0.15
N LEU A 275 -18.93 -1.16 0.03
CA LEU A 275 -18.13 -1.54 1.19
C LEU A 275 -17.73 -0.32 2.02
N ARG A 276 -17.33 0.78 1.37
CA ARG A 276 -17.06 2.06 2.02
C ARG A 276 -18.29 2.59 2.75
N GLN A 277 -19.45 2.58 2.10
CA GLN A 277 -20.71 3.01 2.71
C GLN A 277 -21.06 2.17 3.95
N THR A 278 -20.93 0.85 3.88
CA THR A 278 -21.17 -0.04 5.04
C THR A 278 -20.20 0.22 6.18
N PHE A 279 -18.92 0.48 5.88
CA PHE A 279 -17.93 0.79 6.91
C PHE A 279 -18.29 2.08 7.66
N PHE A 280 -18.67 3.14 6.93
CA PHE A 280 -19.13 4.37 7.56
C PHE A 280 -20.47 4.19 8.30
N ALA A 281 -21.36 3.33 7.83
CA ALA A 281 -22.57 2.98 8.58
C ALA A 281 -22.26 2.29 9.91
N VAL A 282 -21.22 1.43 9.95
CA VAL A 282 -20.75 0.81 11.20
C VAL A 282 -20.18 1.87 12.15
N ILE A 283 -19.44 2.86 11.63
CA ILE A 283 -18.97 4.00 12.44
C ILE A 283 -20.16 4.81 12.98
N GLY A 284 -21.19 5.06 12.16
CA GLY A 284 -22.42 5.72 12.61
C GLY A 284 -23.16 4.93 13.69
N ALA A 285 -23.24 3.60 13.56
CA ALA A 285 -23.81 2.73 14.58
C ALA A 285 -22.98 2.74 15.89
N LEU A 286 -21.65 2.81 15.79
CA LEU A 286 -20.75 2.97 16.94
C LEU A 286 -20.98 4.31 17.63
N LEU A 287 -21.13 5.39 16.86
CA LEU A 287 -21.38 6.74 17.35
C LEU A 287 -22.66 6.81 18.21
N HIS A 288 -23.75 6.19 17.74
CA HIS A 288 -25.00 6.12 18.50
C HIS A 288 -24.94 5.19 19.71
N SER A 289 -24.09 4.15 19.66
CA SER A 289 -24.01 3.16 20.74
C SER A 289 -23.10 3.62 21.88
N ASN A 290 -21.88 4.09 21.57
CA ASN A 290 -20.81 4.38 22.56
C ASN A 290 -20.45 5.86 22.66
N GLY A 291 -21.04 6.73 21.83
CA GLY A 291 -20.78 8.16 21.84
C GLY A 291 -19.51 8.59 21.06
N PRO A 292 -19.24 9.90 21.01
CA PRO A 292 -18.21 10.48 20.15
C PRO A 292 -16.78 10.19 20.63
N GLU A 293 -16.52 10.19 21.93
CA GLU A 293 -15.17 9.97 22.49
C GLU A 293 -14.64 8.57 22.18
N ARG A 294 -15.50 7.56 22.25
CA ARG A 294 -15.11 6.19 21.93
C ARG A 294 -14.94 5.99 20.43
N THR A 295 -15.81 6.62 19.64
CA THR A 295 -15.76 6.55 18.18
C THR A 295 -14.52 7.26 17.63
N SER A 296 -14.07 8.36 18.25
CA SER A 296 -12.83 9.05 17.84
C SER A 296 -11.59 8.19 18.09
N LEU A 297 -11.55 7.42 19.19
CA LEU A 297 -10.50 6.45 19.45
C LEU A 297 -10.49 5.32 18.41
N PHE A 298 -11.66 4.81 18.03
CA PHE A 298 -11.77 3.82 16.94
C PHE A 298 -11.22 4.38 15.62
N ILE A 299 -11.58 5.61 15.26
CA ILE A 299 -11.07 6.28 14.06
C ILE A 299 -9.55 6.46 14.12
N ARG A 300 -9.02 6.89 15.27
CA ARG A 300 -7.58 7.04 15.50
C ARG A 300 -6.85 5.71 15.30
N ASP A 301 -7.33 4.64 15.92
CA ASP A 301 -6.63 3.36 15.96
C ASP A 301 -6.71 2.60 14.62
N PHE A 302 -7.77 2.77 13.82
CA PHE A 302 -7.94 2.06 12.55
C PHE A 302 -7.66 2.86 11.28
N LEU A 303 -7.95 4.17 11.26
CA LEU A 303 -7.73 5.02 10.08
C LEU A 303 -6.38 5.74 10.13
N ILE A 304 -6.04 6.41 11.24
CA ILE A 304 -4.77 7.16 11.32
C ILE A 304 -3.56 6.23 11.20
N THR A 305 -3.67 5.00 11.70
CA THR A 305 -2.61 3.98 11.56
C THR A 305 -2.26 3.66 10.10
N GLN A 306 -3.18 3.85 9.15
CA GLN A 306 -2.96 3.63 7.71
C GLN A 306 -2.03 4.65 7.05
N MET A 307 -1.68 5.75 7.75
CA MET A 307 -0.71 6.74 7.31
C MET A 307 0.71 6.46 7.81
N THR A 308 0.90 5.47 8.67
CA THR A 308 2.22 5.14 9.22
C THR A 308 3.15 4.69 8.08
N GLY A 309 4.29 5.36 7.95
CA GLY A 309 5.27 5.08 6.89
C GLY A 309 4.95 5.68 5.52
N LYS A 310 3.83 6.41 5.37
CA LYS A 310 3.50 7.16 4.14
C LYS A 310 4.02 8.58 4.21
N GLU A 311 4.44 9.09 3.06
CA GLU A 311 4.89 10.48 2.94
C GLU A 311 3.75 11.45 2.65
N LEU A 312 3.91 12.72 3.05
CA LEU A 312 2.89 13.76 2.85
C LEU A 312 2.52 13.93 1.37
N PHE A 313 3.51 14.02 0.49
CA PHE A 313 3.27 14.30 -0.94
C PHE A 313 3.02 13.06 -1.79
N GLU A 314 3.13 11.87 -1.20
CA GLU A 314 2.59 10.64 -1.79
C GLU A 314 1.05 10.68 -1.74
N ILE A 315 0.51 11.17 -0.62
CA ILE A 315 -0.91 11.36 -0.39
C ILE A 315 -1.41 12.64 -1.08
N TRP A 316 -0.79 13.78 -0.76
CA TRP A 316 -1.10 15.08 -1.33
C TRP A 316 -0.28 15.34 -2.59
N LYS A 317 -0.84 14.97 -3.74
CA LYS A 317 -0.17 15.12 -5.04
C LYS A 317 -0.12 16.58 -5.49
N ILE A 318 1.00 17.24 -5.25
CA ILE A 318 1.26 18.63 -5.66
C ILE A 318 1.94 18.66 -7.03
N VAL A 319 1.46 19.54 -7.93
CA VAL A 319 2.02 19.73 -9.28
C VAL A 319 3.26 20.65 -9.27
N ASN A 320 3.22 21.78 -8.55
CA ASN A 320 4.33 22.74 -8.51
C ASN A 320 4.78 23.04 -7.06
N PRO A 321 5.73 22.27 -6.51
CA PRO A 321 6.16 22.41 -5.12
C PRO A 321 6.94 23.72 -4.88
N MET A 322 7.72 24.19 -5.85
CA MET A 322 8.45 25.47 -5.73
C MET A 322 7.51 26.67 -5.67
N GLY A 323 6.47 26.68 -6.51
CA GLY A 323 5.45 27.74 -6.48
C GLY A 323 4.72 27.79 -5.13
N LEU A 324 4.38 26.63 -4.59
CA LEU A 324 3.74 26.52 -3.28
C LEU A 324 4.67 26.96 -2.15
N LEU A 325 5.95 26.57 -2.20
CA LEU A 325 6.95 27.02 -1.24
C LEU A 325 7.09 28.55 -1.23
N VAL A 326 7.15 29.19 -2.39
CA VAL A 326 7.22 30.66 -2.46
C VAL A 326 5.97 31.31 -1.87
N GLN A 327 4.78 30.72 -2.05
CA GLN A 327 3.55 31.22 -1.43
C GLN A 327 3.59 31.11 0.10
N GLU A 328 4.04 29.98 0.63
CA GLU A 328 4.18 29.78 2.08
C GLU A 328 5.24 30.69 2.71
N LEU A 329 6.39 30.88 2.04
CA LEU A 329 7.41 31.81 2.49
C LEU A 329 6.92 33.26 2.50
N LYS A 330 6.13 33.66 1.48
CA LYS A 330 5.49 34.98 1.44
C LYS A 330 4.51 35.17 2.60
N LYS A 331 3.68 34.18 2.93
CA LYS A 331 2.77 34.24 4.09
C LYS A 331 3.52 34.44 5.41
N ARG A 332 4.71 33.84 5.53
CA ARG A 332 5.57 33.91 6.73
C ARG A 332 6.55 35.10 6.71
N ASN A 333 6.47 35.99 5.71
CA ASN A 333 7.38 37.13 5.51
C ASN A 333 8.87 36.75 5.39
N ILE A 334 9.17 35.59 4.79
CA ILE A 334 10.53 35.12 4.52
C ILE A 334 10.93 35.49 3.08
N SER A 335 12.22 35.76 2.86
CA SER A 335 12.76 36.06 1.53
C SER A 335 12.49 34.92 0.54
N VAL A 336 12.48 35.25 -0.76
CA VAL A 336 12.40 34.25 -1.83
C VAL A 336 13.60 33.28 -1.73
N PRO A 337 13.39 31.97 -1.91
CA PRO A 337 14.47 30.99 -1.83
C PRO A 337 15.35 31.03 -3.09
N GLU A 338 16.66 31.02 -2.90
CA GLU A 338 17.66 30.85 -3.96
C GLU A 338 18.09 29.39 -4.03
N SER A 339 17.94 28.76 -5.20
CA SER A 339 18.46 27.42 -5.46
C SER A 339 19.94 27.46 -5.85
N ARG A 340 20.75 26.62 -5.19
CA ARG A 340 22.20 26.49 -5.45
C ARG A 340 22.58 25.02 -5.46
N LEU A 341 23.46 24.65 -6.39
CA LEU A 341 24.04 23.32 -6.41
C LEU A 341 25.04 23.16 -5.26
N THR A 342 24.79 22.23 -4.34
CA THR A 342 25.66 21.97 -3.18
C THR A 342 26.69 20.90 -3.50
N ARG A 343 26.27 19.81 -4.14
CA ARG A 343 27.12 18.67 -4.54
C ARG A 343 26.68 18.15 -5.90
N GLN A 344 27.62 17.57 -6.64
CA GLN A 344 27.33 16.84 -7.88
C GLN A 344 28.29 15.66 -8.03
N SER A 345 27.80 14.57 -8.60
CA SER A 345 28.59 13.39 -8.94
C SER A 345 28.17 12.86 -10.30
N GLY A 346 29.16 12.53 -11.14
CA GLY A 346 28.92 11.90 -12.44
C GLY A 346 28.13 12.78 -13.43
N SER A 347 28.42 14.09 -13.52
CA SER A 347 27.64 15.02 -14.37
C SER A 347 27.54 14.62 -15.85
N THR A 348 28.48 13.82 -16.36
CA THR A 348 28.51 13.31 -17.74
C THR A 348 28.16 11.83 -17.86
N THR A 349 27.86 11.14 -16.76
CA THR A 349 27.49 9.71 -16.78
C THR A 349 26.00 9.56 -17.08
N ALA A 350 25.57 8.33 -17.37
CA ALA A 350 24.15 8.02 -17.55
C ALA A 350 23.33 8.10 -16.25
N LEU A 351 24.00 8.05 -15.09
CA LEU A 351 23.39 8.08 -13.76
C LEU A 351 24.01 9.22 -12.92
N PRO A 352 23.77 10.48 -13.31
CA PRO A 352 24.23 11.63 -12.54
C PRO A 352 23.45 11.75 -11.24
N VAL A 353 24.09 12.32 -10.21
CA VAL A 353 23.44 12.64 -8.93
C VAL A 353 23.77 14.09 -8.58
N TYR A 354 22.74 14.92 -8.49
CA TYR A 354 22.83 16.32 -8.09
C TYR A 354 22.20 16.51 -6.72
N PHE A 355 22.82 17.36 -5.89
CA PHE A 355 22.22 17.86 -4.67
C PHE A 355 22.01 19.37 -4.83
N VAL A 356 20.77 19.79 -4.67
CA VAL A 356 20.37 21.20 -4.72
C VAL A 356 19.94 21.65 -3.33
N GLY A 357 20.53 22.74 -2.87
CA GLY A 357 20.19 23.42 -1.62
C GLY A 357 19.36 24.67 -1.89
N LEU A 358 18.32 24.87 -1.08
CA LEU A 358 17.50 26.09 -1.07
C LEU A 358 17.94 26.99 0.07
N TYR A 359 18.33 28.22 -0.26
CA TYR A 359 18.82 29.21 0.68
C TYR A 359 17.87 30.41 0.77
N CYS A 360 17.51 30.85 1.97
CA CYS A 360 16.89 32.16 2.21
C CYS A 360 17.85 32.98 3.08
N ASP A 361 18.12 34.23 2.70
CA ASP A 361 19.06 35.11 3.40
C ASP A 361 20.41 34.45 3.72
N LYS A 362 20.95 33.69 2.75
CA LYS A 362 22.20 32.89 2.86
C LYS A 362 22.15 31.77 3.90
N LYS A 363 20.97 31.40 4.42
CA LYS A 363 20.77 30.26 5.33
C LYS A 363 20.12 29.12 4.57
N LEU A 364 20.71 27.92 4.67
CA LEU A 364 20.18 26.71 4.06
C LEU A 364 18.90 26.27 4.79
N ILE A 365 17.79 26.17 4.07
CA ILE A 365 16.51 25.67 4.59
C ILE A 365 16.39 24.17 4.35
N ALA A 366 16.66 23.74 3.12
CA ALA A 366 16.50 22.37 2.68
C ALA A 366 17.53 22.01 1.61
N GLU A 367 17.82 20.73 1.52
CA GLU A 367 18.66 20.13 0.48
C GLU A 367 17.92 18.90 -0.04
N GLY A 368 17.93 18.70 -1.36
CA GLY A 368 17.28 17.57 -2.04
C GLY A 368 18.21 16.95 -3.08
N PRO A 369 18.30 15.60 -3.13
CA PRO A 369 18.97 14.90 -4.20
C PRO A 369 18.06 14.72 -5.43
N GLY A 370 18.65 14.54 -6.61
CA GLY A 370 17.91 14.18 -7.81
C GLY A 370 18.81 13.75 -8.97
N GLU A 371 18.20 13.06 -9.93
CA GLU A 371 18.86 12.61 -11.17
C GLU A 371 19.18 13.79 -12.09
N THR A 372 18.30 14.78 -12.14
CA THR A 372 18.52 16.04 -12.87
C THR A 372 18.48 17.21 -11.91
N VAL A 373 19.08 18.34 -12.29
CA VAL A 373 19.07 19.57 -11.47
C VAL A 373 17.64 20.03 -11.18
N LEU A 374 16.71 19.89 -12.13
CA LEU A 374 15.30 20.25 -11.96
C LEU A 374 14.60 19.34 -10.94
N VAL A 375 14.80 18.02 -11.05
CA VAL A 375 14.21 17.06 -10.09
C VAL A 375 14.79 17.27 -8.69
N ALA A 376 16.09 17.53 -8.58
CA ALA A 376 16.74 17.83 -7.31
C ALA A 376 16.20 19.13 -6.67
N GLU A 377 15.93 20.17 -7.49
CA GLU A 377 15.31 21.41 -7.03
C GLU A 377 13.85 21.19 -6.56
N GLU A 378 13.05 20.44 -7.31
CA GLU A 378 11.68 20.10 -6.92
C GLU A 378 11.65 19.29 -5.61
N GLU A 379 12.56 18.34 -5.44
CA GLU A 379 12.61 17.53 -4.22
C GLU A 379 13.17 18.32 -3.05
N ALA A 380 14.12 19.23 -3.26
CA ALA A 380 14.55 20.18 -2.23
C ALA A 380 13.37 21.07 -1.77
N ALA A 381 12.48 21.48 -2.69
CA ALA A 381 11.28 22.25 -2.37
C ALA A 381 10.29 21.45 -1.52
N ARG A 382 10.07 20.17 -1.86
CA ARG A 382 9.25 19.25 -1.05
C ARG A 382 9.86 19.03 0.34
N VAL A 383 11.17 18.82 0.45
CA VAL A 383 11.84 18.75 1.76
C VAL A 383 11.62 20.03 2.57
N ALA A 384 11.72 21.21 1.94
CA ALA A 384 11.44 22.48 2.60
C ALA A 384 9.99 22.57 3.10
N LEU A 385 9.01 22.21 2.27
CA LEU A 385 7.60 22.19 2.65
C LEU A 385 7.32 21.21 3.79
N ARG A 386 7.89 19.99 3.76
CA ARG A 386 7.78 19.01 4.87
C ARG A 386 8.29 19.60 6.19
N LYS A 387 9.41 20.32 6.15
CA LYS A 387 9.94 21.03 7.33
C LYS A 387 9.03 22.16 7.79
N LEU A 388 8.49 22.96 6.86
CA LEU A 388 7.60 24.08 7.17
C LEU A 388 6.28 23.65 7.81
N TYR A 389 5.77 22.47 7.45
CA TYR A 389 4.53 21.90 7.98
C TYR A 389 4.73 20.99 9.21
N GLY A 390 5.97 20.76 9.64
CA GLY A 390 6.26 19.83 10.73
C GLY A 390 6.08 18.34 10.38
N PHE A 391 5.68 18.01 9.14
CA PHE A 391 5.54 16.63 8.65
C PHE A 391 6.88 16.08 8.15
N THR A 392 7.88 16.08 9.02
CA THR A 392 9.20 15.47 8.73
C THR A 392 9.22 14.01 9.17
N GLU A 393 10.19 13.24 8.69
CA GLU A 393 10.42 11.87 9.17
C GLU A 393 10.82 11.84 10.65
N ASN A 394 11.50 12.89 11.12
CA ASN A 394 11.98 13.03 12.50
C ASN A 394 10.92 13.60 13.47
N ARG A 395 9.64 13.67 13.05
CA ARG A 395 8.55 14.16 13.89
C ARG A 395 8.30 13.22 15.07
N GLN A 396 7.64 13.73 16.11
CA GLN A 396 7.16 12.88 17.19
C GLN A 396 6.16 11.85 16.63
N PRO A 397 6.31 10.55 16.98
CA PRO A 397 5.31 9.55 16.63
C PRO A 397 3.94 9.91 17.20
N TRP A 398 2.88 9.48 16.51
CA TRP A 398 1.53 9.71 16.97
C TRP A 398 1.30 9.06 18.34
N ASP A 399 0.65 9.79 19.26
CA ASP A 399 0.35 9.26 20.60
C ASP A 399 -0.91 8.38 20.55
N TYR A 400 -0.69 7.06 20.64
CA TYR A 400 -1.76 6.05 20.76
C TYR A 400 -2.02 5.63 22.20
N SER A 401 -1.44 6.33 23.18
CA SER A 401 -1.75 6.08 24.60
C SER A 401 -3.24 6.34 24.87
N ARG A 402 -3.75 5.72 25.94
CA ARG A 402 -5.12 5.97 26.38
C ARG A 402 -5.19 7.41 26.89
N PRO A 403 -6.13 8.23 26.41
CA PRO A 403 -6.28 9.57 26.94
C PRO A 403 -6.51 9.46 28.45
N LYS A 404 -5.82 10.32 29.21
CA LYS A 404 -6.07 10.43 30.65
C LYS A 404 -7.51 10.90 30.79
N GLU A 405 -8.34 10.15 31.51
CA GLU A 405 -9.68 10.63 31.86
C GLU A 405 -9.52 12.05 32.44
N PRO A 406 -10.33 13.03 32.01
CA PRO A 406 -10.34 14.31 32.69
C PRO A 406 -10.63 13.98 34.16
N MET A 407 -9.70 14.34 35.06
CA MET A 407 -9.97 14.25 36.50
C MET A 407 -11.33 14.90 36.70
N ARG A 408 -12.35 14.08 37.01
CA ARG A 408 -13.67 14.59 37.35
C ARG A 408 -13.40 15.64 38.40
N ALA A 409 -13.71 16.90 38.09
CA ALA A 409 -13.69 17.95 39.08
C ALA A 409 -14.53 17.43 40.23
N GLU A 410 -13.87 17.06 41.33
CA GLU A 410 -14.53 16.71 42.57
C GLU A 410 -15.39 17.92 42.91
N LYS A 411 -16.69 17.79 42.67
CA LYS A 411 -17.69 18.67 43.24
C LYS A 411 -17.60 18.46 44.75
N THR A 412 -16.74 19.21 45.42
CA THR A 412 -16.86 19.50 46.84
C THR A 412 -18.08 20.40 47.03
N ILE A 413 -19.25 19.80 46.92
CA ILE A 413 -20.42 20.20 47.70
C ILE A 413 -20.25 19.47 49.03
N ALA A 414 -19.59 20.12 50.01
CA ALA A 414 -19.77 19.83 51.43
C ALA A 414 -19.07 20.88 52.30
N ALA A 415 -19.88 21.52 53.16
CA ALA A 415 -19.55 22.27 54.38
C ALA A 415 -19.01 23.72 54.25
N SER A 416 -19.96 24.67 54.24
CA SER A 416 -19.98 25.82 55.17
C SER A 416 -21.40 26.35 55.32
#